data_AF-A0A2V1DBW4-F1
#
_entry.id   AF-A0A2V1DBW4-F1
#
_cell.length_a   1.000
_cell.length_b   1.000
_cell.length_c   1.000
_cell.angle_alpha   90.00
_cell.angle_beta   90.00
_cell.angle_gamma   90.00
#
_symmetry.space_group_name_H-M   'P 1'
#
loop_
_entity.id
_entity.type
_entity.pdbx_description
1 polymer ?
#
loop_
_entity_poly.entity_id
_entity_poly.type
_entity_poly.pdbx_seq_one_letter_code
_entity_poly.pdbx_strand_id
1 'polypeptide(L)'
;MTSSQEPQYGGFSRFELELEFVQCLANPGYLQYLAMQKLFEKPDFVAYLGYLQYFKEPQYSKYLHHPGPTLRTLELLQNERFRRDVMSPELVNNLMVQGQRNAVPDKKD
;
A
#
# COMPACT_ATOMS: atom_id res chain seq x y z
N MET A 1 15.86 9.24 -32.54
CA MET A 1 14.78 9.05 -31.54
C MET A 1 15.11 7.79 -30.78
N THR A 2 15.91 7.90 -29.72
CA THR A 2 16.24 6.76 -28.86
C THR A 2 14.95 6.39 -28.11
N SER A 3 14.35 5.26 -28.46
CA SER A 3 13.33 4.63 -27.62
C SER A 3 14.03 4.33 -26.29
N SER A 4 13.78 5.14 -25.27
CA SER A 4 14.24 4.88 -23.91
C SER A 4 13.48 3.66 -23.40
N GLN A 5 13.95 2.46 -23.78
CA GLN A 5 13.42 1.22 -23.25
C GLN A 5 13.66 1.22 -21.74
N GLU A 6 12.58 1.36 -20.99
CA GLU A 6 12.62 1.24 -19.54
C GLU A 6 13.17 -0.15 -19.18
N PRO A 7 14.10 -0.26 -18.21
CA PRO A 7 14.59 -1.55 -17.77
C PRO A 7 13.43 -2.45 -17.33
N GLN A 8 13.36 -3.65 -17.88
CA GLN A 8 12.40 -4.66 -17.47
C GLN A 8 13.01 -5.60 -16.44
N TYR A 9 12.23 -5.95 -15.42
CA TYR A 9 12.61 -6.85 -14.34
C TYR A 9 11.71 -8.07 -14.39
N GLY A 10 12.23 -9.20 -14.86
CA GLY A 10 11.43 -10.43 -15.03
C GLY A 10 10.28 -10.27 -16.03
N GLY A 11 10.39 -9.34 -16.97
CA GLY A 11 9.34 -9.03 -17.96
C GLY A 11 8.38 -7.91 -17.55
N PHE A 12 8.49 -7.39 -16.32
CA PHE A 12 7.66 -6.29 -15.83
C PHE A 12 8.40 -4.96 -15.84
N SER A 13 7.68 -3.89 -16.17
CA SER A 13 8.12 -2.52 -15.98
C SER A 13 8.22 -2.18 -14.50
N ARG A 14 8.93 -1.09 -14.16
CA ARG A 14 8.97 -0.60 -12.78
C ARG A 14 7.57 -0.21 -12.33
N PHE A 15 6.78 0.41 -13.20
CA PHE A 15 5.41 0.82 -12.90
C PHE A 15 4.54 -0.37 -12.47
N GLU A 16 4.59 -1.49 -13.18
CA GLU A 16 3.80 -2.69 -12.85
C GLU A 16 4.18 -3.25 -11.48
N LEU A 17 5.48 -3.32 -11.18
CA LEU A 17 5.98 -3.77 -9.88
C LEU A 17 5.55 -2.84 -8.75
N GLU A 18 5.62 -1.52 -8.98
CA GLU A 18 5.18 -0.52 -8.01
C GLU A 18 3.67 -0.59 -7.78
N LEU A 19 2.89 -0.79 -8.84
CA LEU A 19 1.45 -0.92 -8.78
C LEU A 19 1.04 -2.16 -7.97
N GLU A 20 1.65 -3.32 -8.22
CA GLU A 20 1.39 -4.54 -7.44
C GLU A 20 1.79 -4.35 -5.97
N PHE A 21 2.97 -3.79 -5.71
CA PHE A 21 3.44 -3.52 -4.36
C PHE A 21 2.49 -2.60 -3.59
N VAL A 22 2.07 -1.48 -4.20
CA VAL A 22 1.14 -0.53 -3.58
C VAL A 22 -0.20 -1.20 -3.28
N GLN A 23 -0.71 -2.04 -4.18
CA GLN A 23 -1.95 -2.78 -3.93
C GLN A 23 -1.84 -3.77 -2.77
N CYS A 24 -0.69 -4.43 -2.61
CA CYS A 24 -0.44 -5.31 -1.46
C CYS A 24 -0.48 -4.59 -0.10
N LEU A 25 -0.22 -3.27 -0.07
CA LEU A 25 -0.30 -2.49 1.19
C LEU A 25 -1.72 -2.44 1.75
N ALA A 26 -2.76 -2.67 0.95
CA ALA A 26 -4.13 -2.75 1.46
C ALA A 26 -4.37 -3.98 2.35
N ASN A 27 -3.49 -4.98 2.32
CA ASN A 27 -3.61 -6.19 3.13
C ASN A 27 -2.95 -6.00 4.51
N PRO A 28 -3.72 -6.00 5.62
CA PRO A 28 -3.17 -5.80 6.96
C PRO A 28 -2.14 -6.86 7.37
N GLY A 29 -2.29 -8.11 6.92
CA GLY A 29 -1.30 -9.17 7.19
C GLY A 29 0.03 -8.92 6.51
N TYR A 30 0.01 -8.35 5.30
CA TYR A 30 1.23 -7.95 4.60
C TYR A 30 1.90 -6.76 5.28
N LEU A 31 1.13 -5.76 5.72
CA LEU A 31 1.66 -4.64 6.52
C LEU A 31 2.35 -5.14 7.80
N GLN A 32 1.73 -6.09 8.50
CA GLN A 32 2.33 -6.68 9.69
C GLN A 32 3.63 -7.39 9.37
N TYR A 33 3.68 -8.17 8.29
CA TYR A 33 4.90 -8.80 7.82
C TYR A 33 6.03 -7.78 7.57
N LEU A 34 5.74 -6.68 6.86
CA LEU A 34 6.72 -5.61 6.62
C LEU A 34 7.21 -4.96 7.93
N ALA A 35 6.31 -4.77 8.90
CA ALA A 35 6.64 -4.26 10.23
C ALA A 35 7.56 -5.22 11.01
N MET A 36 7.26 -6.52 11.00
CA MET A 36 8.09 -7.55 11.66
C MET A 36 9.51 -7.61 11.08
N GLN A 37 9.67 -7.32 9.78
CA GLN A 37 10.97 -7.21 9.11
C GLN A 37 11.69 -5.87 9.37
N LYS A 38 11.13 -5.00 10.23
CA LYS A 38 11.66 -3.66 10.55
C LYS A 38 11.87 -2.78 9.33
N LEU A 39 11.13 -3.00 8.25
CA LEU A 39 11.26 -2.20 7.03
C LEU A 39 10.78 -0.77 7.25
N PHE A 40 9.73 -0.60 8.06
CA PHE A 40 9.19 0.72 8.42
C PHE A 40 10.11 1.57 9.31
N GLU A 41 11.18 0.98 9.87
CA GLU A 41 12.22 1.69 10.62
C GLU A 41 13.31 2.24 9.69
N LYS A 42 13.42 1.73 8.45
CA LYS A 42 14.44 2.14 7.50
C LYS A 42 14.02 3.47 6.82
N PRO A 43 14.83 4.53 6.92
CA PRO A 43 14.48 5.83 6.35
C PRO A 43 14.30 5.77 4.83
N ASP A 44 15.14 4.99 4.13
CA ASP A 44 15.06 4.83 2.68
C ASP A 44 13.75 4.17 2.23
N PHE A 45 13.25 3.21 3.01
CA PHE A 45 11.97 2.56 2.73
C PHE A 45 10.79 3.50 2.97
N VAL A 46 10.84 4.29 4.04
CA VAL A 46 9.84 5.33 4.31
C VAL A 46 9.83 6.38 3.20
N ALA A 47 11.00 6.82 2.74
CA ALA A 47 11.13 7.73 1.62
C ALA A 47 10.55 7.13 0.33
N TYR A 48 10.75 5.84 0.09
CA TYR A 48 10.16 5.14 -1.04
C TYR A 48 8.62 5.08 -0.96
N LEU A 49 8.04 4.81 0.21
CA LEU A 49 6.60 4.92 0.42
C LEU A 49 6.10 6.36 0.18
N GLY A 50 6.91 7.36 0.51
CA GLY A 50 6.64 8.77 0.21
C GLY A 50 6.63 9.04 -1.29
N TYR A 51 7.60 8.51 -2.02
CA TYR A 51 7.65 8.55 -3.48
C TYR A 51 6.40 7.91 -4.11
N LEU A 52 5.97 6.73 -3.64
CA LEU A 52 4.80 6.01 -4.16
C LEU A 52 3.46 6.76 -3.98
N GLN A 53 3.42 7.87 -3.22
CA GLN A 53 2.22 8.69 -3.10
C GLN A 53 1.73 9.26 -4.44
N TYR A 54 2.56 9.24 -5.50
CA TYR A 54 2.12 9.61 -6.85
C TYR A 54 0.91 8.79 -7.33
N PHE A 55 0.70 7.56 -6.83
CA PHE A 55 -0.49 6.75 -7.14
C PHE A 55 -1.82 7.40 -6.71
N LYS A 56 -1.78 8.46 -5.87
CA LYS A 56 -2.96 9.28 -5.53
C LYS A 56 -3.49 10.11 -6.70
N GLU A 57 -2.65 10.40 -7.70
CA GLU A 57 -3.10 11.21 -8.83
C GLU A 57 -4.04 10.42 -9.74
N PRO A 58 -5.10 11.04 -10.31
CA PRO A 58 -6.12 10.33 -11.10
C PRO A 58 -5.57 9.54 -12.29
N GLN A 59 -4.45 10.00 -12.86
CA GLN A 59 -3.79 9.34 -13.98
C GLN A 59 -3.21 7.96 -13.62
N TYR A 60 -2.92 7.72 -12.33
CA TYR A 60 -2.37 6.46 -11.82
C TYR A 60 -3.39 5.68 -10.97
N SER A 61 -4.19 6.37 -10.16
CA SER A 61 -5.14 5.72 -9.24
C SER A 61 -6.18 4.85 -9.96
N LYS A 62 -6.47 5.14 -11.24
CA LYS A 62 -7.36 4.37 -12.10
C LYS A 62 -6.92 2.92 -12.32
N TYR A 63 -5.64 2.60 -12.08
CA TYR A 63 -5.09 1.25 -12.21
C TYR A 63 -5.21 0.43 -10.91
N LEU A 64 -5.61 1.03 -9.79
CA LEU A 64 -5.78 0.33 -8.52
C LEU A 64 -7.13 -0.41 -8.48
N HIS A 65 -7.13 -1.67 -8.06
CA HIS A 65 -8.37 -2.44 -7.84
C HIS A 65 -9.23 -1.87 -6.71
N HIS A 66 -8.59 -1.45 -5.61
CA HIS A 66 -9.24 -0.93 -4.41
C HIS A 66 -8.60 0.39 -3.97
N PRO A 67 -8.80 1.49 -4.73
CA PRO A 67 -8.06 2.74 -4.51
C PRO A 67 -8.25 3.31 -3.10
N GLY A 68 -9.45 3.24 -2.52
CA GLY A 68 -9.71 3.77 -1.18
C GLY A 68 -8.83 3.15 -0.09
N PRO A 69 -8.94 1.85 0.20
CA PRO A 69 -8.12 1.17 1.20
C PRO A 69 -6.61 1.27 0.94
N THR A 70 -6.21 1.13 -0.33
CA THR A 70 -4.80 1.19 -0.74
C THR A 70 -4.19 2.57 -0.46
N LEU A 71 -4.80 3.64 -0.99
CA LEU A 71 -4.29 4.99 -0.85
C LEU A 71 -4.36 5.49 0.59
N ARG A 72 -5.42 5.11 1.33
CA ARG A 72 -5.54 5.43 2.75
C ARG A 72 -4.40 4.81 3.56
N THR A 73 -4.07 3.55 3.28
CA THR A 73 -2.97 2.88 3.98
C THR A 73 -1.63 3.52 3.64
N LEU A 74 -1.37 3.78 2.36
CA LEU A 74 -0.14 4.43 1.91
C LEU A 74 0.06 5.80 2.57
N GLU A 75 -1.03 6.55 2.78
CA GLU A 75 -1.02 7.79 3.54
C GLU A 75 -0.73 7.59 5.03
N LEU A 76 -1.39 6.64 5.68
CA LEU A 76 -1.16 6.35 7.10
C LEU A 76 0.29 5.91 7.36
N LEU A 77 0.92 5.19 6.44
CA LEU A 77 2.33 4.78 6.55
C LEU A 77 3.33 5.95 6.55
N GLN A 78 2.92 7.16 6.15
CA GLN A 78 3.75 8.36 6.32
C GLN A 78 3.76 8.86 7.77
N ASN A 79 2.80 8.43 8.58
CA ASN A 79 2.76 8.74 10.01
C ASN A 79 3.61 7.73 10.80
N GLU A 80 4.62 8.22 11.51
CA GLU A 80 5.52 7.37 12.28
C GLU A 80 4.81 6.57 13.38
N ARG A 81 3.81 7.16 14.04
CA ARG A 81 3.03 6.48 15.08
C ARG A 81 2.31 5.27 14.49
N PHE A 82 1.66 5.44 13.34
CA PHE A 82 1.00 4.33 12.65
C PHE A 82 1.99 3.21 12.28
N ARG A 83 3.18 3.55 11.77
CA ARG A 83 4.23 2.56 11.47
C ARG A 83 4.62 1.71 12.67
N ARG A 84 4.68 2.30 13.87
CA ARG A 84 4.95 1.58 15.11
C ARG A 84 3.77 0.71 15.53
N ASP A 85 2.54 1.25 15.42
CA ASP A 85 1.34 0.57 15.88
C ASP A 85 0.97 -0.65 15.01
N VAL A 86 1.34 -0.67 13.72
CA VAL A 86 1.12 -1.81 12.79
C VAL A 86 1.80 -3.11 13.23
N MET A 87 2.81 -3.03 14.10
CA MET A 87 3.42 -4.22 14.71
C MET A 87 2.45 -4.95 15.66
N SER A 88 1.46 -4.25 16.20
CA SER A 88 0.47 -4.82 17.14
C SER A 88 -0.50 -5.76 16.42
N PRO A 89 -0.61 -7.03 16.87
CA PRO A 89 -1.63 -7.95 16.36
C PRO A 89 -3.06 -7.42 16.52
N GLU A 90 -3.32 -6.63 17.57
CA GLU A 90 -4.64 -6.05 17.83
C GLU A 90 -5.02 -5.04 16.75
N LEU A 91 -4.09 -4.16 16.35
CA LEU A 91 -4.37 -3.19 15.28
C LEU A 91 -4.63 -3.90 13.95
N VAL A 92 -3.85 -4.94 13.63
CA VAL A 92 -4.02 -5.72 12.41
C VAL A 92 -5.38 -6.41 12.37
N ASN A 93 -5.81 -7.02 13.48
CA ASN A 93 -7.14 -7.61 13.61
C ASN A 93 -8.24 -6.56 13.41
N ASN A 94 -8.08 -5.38 14.01
CA ASN A 94 -9.03 -4.28 13.85
C ASN A 94 -9.12 -3.81 12.38
N LEU A 95 -7.99 -3.69 11.69
CA LEU A 95 -7.97 -3.32 10.27
C LEU A 95 -8.63 -4.38 9.40
N MET A 96 -8.41 -5.67 9.69
CA MET A 96 -9.08 -6.77 8.98
C MET A 96 -10.61 -6.74 9.19
N VAL A 97 -11.06 -6.57 10.44
CA VAL A 97 -12.50 -6.48 10.77
C VAL A 97 -13.13 -5.25 10.11
N GLN A 98 -12.45 -4.10 10.13
CA GLN A 98 -12.94 -2.89 9.45
C GLN A 98 -13.02 -3.09 7.93
N GLY A 99 -12.03 -3.73 7.32
CA GLY A 99 -12.05 -4.09 5.90
C GLY A 99 -13.25 -4.96 5.55
N GLN A 100 -13.55 -5.97 6.36
CA GLN A 100 -14.73 -6.83 6.17
C GLN A 100 -16.04 -6.05 6.31
N ARG A 101 -16.17 -5.19 7.32
CA ARG A 101 -17.38 -4.37 7.53
C ARG A 101 -17.65 -3.42 6.37
N ASN A 102 -16.61 -2.80 5.82
CA ASN A 102 -16.72 -1.89 4.68
C ASN A 102 -17.01 -2.61 3.35
N ALA A 103 -16.72 -3.91 3.25
CA ALA A 103 -16.98 -4.72 2.06
C ALA A 103 -18.42 -5.27 2.01
N VAL A 104 -19.14 -5.30 3.13
CA VAL A 104 -20.55 -5.70 3.17
C VAL A 104 -21.40 -4.46 2.82
N PRO A 105 -22.14 -4.44 1.70
CA PRO A 105 -23.07 -3.36 1.42
C PRO A 105 -24.17 -3.37 2.49
N ASP A 106 -24.49 -2.18 3.01
CA ASP A 106 -25.58 -2.00 3.96
C ASP A 106 -26.86 -2.59 3.35
N LYS A 107 -27.45 -3.61 3.98
CA LYS A 107 -28.74 -4.13 3.54
C LYS A 107 -29.76 -3.03 3.82
N LYS A 108 -30.19 -2.33 2.77
CA LYS A 108 -31.42 -1.55 2.80
C LYS A 108 -32.58 -2.52 2.99
N ASP A 109 -33.08 -2.60 4.23
CA ASP A 109 -34.42 -3.12 4.54
C ASP A 109 -35.51 -2.14 4.03
#